data_AF-A0A800DAN3-F1
#
_entry.id   AF-A0A800DAN3-F1
#
_cell.length_a   1.000
_cell.length_b   1.000
_cell.length_c   1.000
_cell.angle_alpha   90.00
_cell.angle_beta   90.00
_cell.angle_gamma   90.00
#
_symmetry.space_group_name_H-M   'P 1'
#
loop_
_entity.id
_entity.type
_entity.pdbx_description
1 polymer ?
#
loop_
_entity_poly.entity_id
_entity_poly.type
_entity_poly.pdbx_seq_one_letter_code
_entity_poly.pdbx_strand_id
1 'polypeptide(L)'
;MTPRTLLTTMGISQLIAALFGGVPVCYGSGGITAHYRLGARTGTAPILMGVLCLGLALLVDGNVLPVLALIPYPVLGTLLAFVGVQHGVLARDLRGWQDISVAVATAGVGFVTRNLAIGFGCGITLHYGLRLVRWARARWTAMS
;
A
#
# COMPACT_ATOMS: atom_id res chain seq x y z
N MET A 1 -17.31 -7.31 1.94
CA MET A 1 -16.78 -7.77 0.62
C MET A 1 -16.04 -9.08 0.83
N THR A 2 -16.24 -10.07 -0.03
CA THR A 2 -15.51 -11.35 0.07
C THR A 2 -14.10 -11.20 -0.55
N PRO A 3 -13.08 -11.91 -0.03
CA PRO A 3 -11.72 -11.83 -0.57
C PRO A 3 -11.63 -12.16 -2.06
N ARG A 4 -12.43 -13.12 -2.53
CA ARG A 4 -12.47 -13.53 -3.94
C ARG A 4 -12.90 -12.39 -4.85
N THR A 5 -13.96 -11.66 -4.50
CA THR A 5 -14.45 -10.54 -5.30
C THR A 5 -13.45 -9.37 -5.32
N LEU A 6 -12.74 -9.14 -4.22
CA LEU A 6 -11.68 -8.12 -4.18
C LEU A 6 -10.52 -8.48 -5.12
N LEU A 7 -10.06 -9.72 -5.09
CA LEU A 7 -8.99 -10.19 -5.98
C LEU A 7 -9.39 -10.12 -7.46
N THR A 8 -10.61 -10.51 -7.81
CA THR A 8 -11.07 -10.44 -9.21
C THR A 8 -11.18 -9.00 -9.69
N THR A 9 -11.77 -8.11 -8.90
CA THR A 9 -11.89 -6.68 -9.27
C THR A 9 -10.53 -5.98 -9.38
N MET A 10 -9.60 -6.24 -8.45
CA MET A 10 -8.22 -5.73 -8.55
C MET A 10 -7.49 -6.29 -9.77
N GLY A 11 -7.59 -7.60 -10.03
CA GLY A 11 -6.95 -8.22 -11.19
C GLY A 11 -7.43 -7.62 -12.51
N ILE A 12 -8.75 -7.43 -12.66
CA ILE A 12 -9.34 -6.78 -13.83
C ILE A 12 -8.85 -5.33 -13.96
N SER A 13 -8.85 -4.58 -12.84
CA SER A 13 -8.39 -3.19 -12.84
C SER A 13 -6.92 -3.05 -13.25
N GLN A 14 -6.06 -3.97 -12.77
CA GLN A 14 -4.64 -4.02 -13.13
C GLN A 14 -4.42 -4.38 -14.60
N LEU A 15 -5.24 -5.29 -15.17
CA LEU A 15 -5.16 -5.63 -16.59
C LEU A 15 -5.54 -4.44 -17.48
N ILE A 16 -6.62 -3.73 -17.09
CA ILE A 16 -7.02 -2.49 -17.77
C ILE A 16 -5.90 -1.46 -17.65
N ALA A 17 -5.36 -1.22 -16.46
CA ALA A 17 -4.26 -0.27 -16.26
C ALA A 17 -3.04 -0.62 -17.13
N ALA A 18 -2.63 -1.89 -17.18
CA ALA A 18 -1.51 -2.34 -17.99
C ALA A 18 -1.73 -2.11 -19.50
N LEU A 19 -2.96 -2.31 -20.00
CA LEU A 19 -3.29 -2.07 -21.41
C LEU A 19 -3.15 -0.61 -21.82
N PHE A 20 -3.42 0.31 -20.89
CA PHE A 20 -3.25 1.75 -21.08
C PHE A 20 -1.86 2.27 -20.66
N GLY A 21 -0.90 1.39 -20.34
CA GLY A 21 0.45 1.79 -19.90
C GLY A 21 0.51 2.40 -18.49
N GLY A 22 -0.52 2.17 -17.68
CA GLY A 22 -0.63 2.65 -16.31
C GLY A 22 0.27 1.88 -15.32
N VAL A 23 0.52 2.52 -14.18
CA VAL A 23 1.27 1.93 -13.06
C VAL A 23 0.39 1.02 -12.20
N PRO A 24 0.95 0.01 -11.52
CA PRO A 24 0.17 -0.87 -10.65
C PRO A 24 -0.45 -0.11 -9.48
N VAL A 25 -1.74 -0.34 -9.24
CA VAL A 25 -2.53 0.29 -8.18
C VAL A 25 -3.11 -0.74 -7.20
N CYS A 26 -3.55 -0.26 -6.04
CA CYS A 26 -4.17 -1.06 -4.98
C CYS A 26 -5.52 -0.44 -4.54
N TYR A 27 -6.17 -1.03 -3.54
CA TYR A 27 -7.58 -0.78 -3.21
C TYR A 27 -7.84 0.64 -2.65
N GLY A 28 -6.80 1.43 -2.36
CA GLY A 28 -6.96 2.85 -2.01
C GLY A 28 -7.94 3.14 -0.86
N SER A 29 -8.04 2.23 0.11
CA SER A 29 -9.09 2.26 1.16
C SER A 29 -9.09 3.55 1.98
N GLY A 30 -7.92 4.17 2.21
CA GLY A 30 -7.80 5.44 2.92
C GLY A 30 -8.53 6.59 2.23
N GLY A 31 -8.42 6.70 0.90
CA GLY A 31 -9.12 7.73 0.12
C GLY A 31 -10.63 7.51 0.09
N ILE A 32 -11.06 6.25 -0.06
CA ILE A 32 -12.49 5.89 0.00
C ILE A 32 -13.07 6.22 1.38
N THR A 33 -12.32 5.99 2.45
CA THR A 33 -12.73 6.35 3.81
C THR A 33 -12.87 7.86 3.96
N ALA A 34 -11.98 8.65 3.36
CA ALA A 34 -12.10 10.11 3.34
C ALA A 34 -13.37 10.57 2.61
N HIS A 35 -13.66 10.02 1.42
CA HIS A 35 -14.92 10.28 0.71
C HIS A 35 -16.15 9.92 1.55
N TYR A 36 -16.09 8.80 2.28
CA TYR A 36 -17.17 8.39 3.18
C TYR A 36 -17.36 9.36 4.36
N ARG A 37 -16.28 9.88 4.94
CA ARG A 37 -16.34 10.91 5.99
C ARG A 37 -16.90 12.24 5.48
N LEU A 38 -16.68 12.56 4.21
CA LEU A 38 -17.24 13.74 3.54
C LEU A 38 -18.71 13.57 3.11
N GLY A 39 -19.35 12.46 3.47
CA GLY A 39 -20.77 12.23 3.21
C GLY A 39 -21.08 11.45 1.92
N ALA A 40 -20.07 11.02 1.16
CA ALA A 40 -20.30 10.14 0.02
C ALA A 40 -20.67 8.73 0.52
N ARG A 41 -21.89 8.27 0.23
CA ARG A 41 -22.38 6.94 0.63
C ARG A 41 -22.35 5.91 -0.49
N THR A 42 -22.01 6.34 -1.71
CA THR A 42 -22.01 5.52 -2.93
C THR A 42 -20.66 5.61 -3.64
N GLY A 43 -20.42 4.70 -4.59
CA GLY A 43 -19.21 4.71 -5.43
C GLY A 43 -19.14 5.85 -6.44
N THR A 44 -20.07 6.81 -6.43
CA THR A 44 -20.11 7.93 -7.37
C THR A 44 -18.96 8.90 -7.15
N ALA A 45 -18.53 9.12 -5.91
CA ALA A 45 -17.42 10.03 -5.59
C ALA A 45 -16.10 9.65 -6.30
N PRO A 46 -15.58 8.41 -6.18
CA PRO A 46 -14.36 8.03 -6.90
C PRO A 46 -14.56 7.99 -8.42
N ILE A 47 -15.75 7.66 -8.92
CA ILE A 47 -16.04 7.68 -10.37
C ILE A 47 -15.97 9.12 -10.90
N LEU A 48 -16.62 10.07 -10.21
CA LEU A 48 -16.61 11.48 -10.62
C LEU A 48 -15.20 12.07 -10.57
N MET A 49 -14.41 11.71 -9.55
CA MET A 49 -12.99 12.09 -9.49
C MET A 49 -12.21 11.53 -10.70
N GLY A 50 -12.41 10.27 -11.05
CA GLY A 50 -11.77 9.66 -12.22
C GLY A 50 -12.17 10.33 -13.53
N VAL A 51 -13.46 10.62 -13.72
CA VAL A 51 -13.97 11.33 -14.91
C VAL A 51 -13.41 12.75 -14.99
N LEU A 52 -13.33 13.47 -13.87
CA LEU A 52 -12.74 14.81 -13.82
C LEU A 52 -11.24 14.77 -14.18
N CYS A 53 -10.49 13.82 -13.63
CA CYS A 53 -9.08 13.63 -13.96
C CYS A 53 -8.88 13.27 -15.44
N LEU A 54 -9.73 12.41 -16.01
CA LEU A 54 -9.70 12.06 -17.43
C LEU A 54 -10.05 13.26 -18.30
N GLY A 55 -11.05 14.04 -17.92
CA GLY A 55 -11.43 15.28 -18.59
C GLY A 55 -10.29 16.29 -18.60
N LEU A 56 -9.64 16.52 -17.45
CA LEU A 56 -8.46 17.38 -17.35
C LEU A 56 -7.31 16.89 -18.23
N ALA A 57 -7.05 15.57 -18.26
CA ALA A 57 -6.00 15.00 -19.10
C ALA A 57 -6.26 15.18 -20.60
N LEU A 58 -7.53 15.12 -21.03
CA LEU A 58 -7.94 15.29 -22.44
C LEU A 58 -8.03 16.76 -22.87
N LEU A 59 -8.45 17.65 -21.96
CA LEU A 59 -8.65 19.08 -22.24
C LEU A 59 -7.35 19.89 -22.22
N VAL A 60 -6.34 19.43 -21.48
CA VAL A 60 -5.04 20.12 -21.36
C VAL A 60 -4.03 19.44 -22.27
N ASP A 61 -4.18 19.61 -23.60
CA ASP A 61 -3.22 19.33 -24.71
C ASP A 61 -2.09 18.31 -24.45
N GLY A 62 -2.37 17.19 -23.79
CA GLY A 62 -1.38 16.20 -23.35
C GLY A 62 -0.35 16.67 -22.31
N ASN A 63 -0.42 17.90 -21.79
CA ASN A 63 0.53 18.45 -20.84
C ASN A 63 -0.12 18.93 -19.54
N VAL A 64 -0.35 18.01 -18.60
CA VAL A 64 -0.86 18.30 -17.25
C VAL A 64 0.16 18.97 -16.31
N LEU A 65 1.44 19.08 -16.71
CA LEU A 65 2.50 19.69 -15.89
C LEU A 65 2.21 21.14 -15.45
N PRO A 66 1.59 22.04 -16.24
CA PRO A 66 1.27 23.40 -15.81
C PRO A 66 0.23 23.42 -14.69
N VAL A 67 -0.75 22.51 -14.74
CA VAL A 67 -1.77 22.36 -13.69
C VAL A 67 -1.16 21.75 -12.43
N LEU A 68 -0.24 20.80 -12.59
CA LEU A 68 0.45 20.17 -11.46
C LEU A 68 1.49 21.11 -10.82
N ALA A 69 2.10 22.00 -11.61
CA ALA A 69 3.01 23.04 -11.13
C ALA A 69 2.32 24.09 -10.25
N LEU A 70 0.98 24.16 -10.29
CA LEU A 70 0.20 24.96 -9.34
C LEU A 70 0.25 24.38 -7.91
N ILE A 71 0.58 23.09 -7.75
CA ILE A 71 0.74 22.47 -6.44
C ILE A 71 2.15 22.79 -5.91
N PRO A 72 2.28 23.58 -4.84
CA PRO A 72 3.58 23.95 -4.32
C PRO A 72 4.27 22.74 -3.68
N TYR A 73 5.55 22.51 -4.00
CA TYR A 73 6.36 21.40 -3.46
C TYR A 73 6.26 21.20 -1.93
N PRO A 74 6.19 22.25 -1.09
CA PRO A 74 6.00 22.10 0.35
C PRO A 74 4.75 21.29 0.72
N VAL A 75 3.63 21.49 0.01
CA VAL A 75 2.38 20.76 0.28
C VAL A 75 2.56 19.27 0.01
N LEU A 76 3.19 18.92 -1.12
CA LEU A 76 3.49 17.53 -1.46
C LEU A 76 4.38 16.88 -0.38
N GLY A 77 5.43 17.58 0.05
CA GLY A 77 6.31 17.12 1.13
C GLY A 77 5.56 16.89 2.45
N THR A 78 4.67 17.80 2.85
CA THR A 78 3.86 17.63 4.07
C THR A 78 2.90 16.44 3.99
N LEU A 79 2.29 16.21 2.83
CA LEU A 79 1.40 15.06 2.61
C LEU A 79 2.17 13.74 2.67
N LEU A 80 3.35 13.68 2.05
CA LEU A 80 4.22 12.49 2.13
C LEU A 80 4.68 12.24 3.56
N ALA A 81 5.07 13.28 4.31
CA ALA A 81 5.45 13.16 5.70
C ALA A 81 4.28 12.66 6.56
N PHE A 82 3.07 13.20 6.35
CA PHE A 82 1.86 12.78 7.03
C PHE A 82 1.55 11.29 6.79
N VAL A 83 1.58 10.85 5.52
CA VAL A 83 1.37 9.45 5.16
C VAL A 83 2.44 8.55 5.76
N GLY A 84 3.70 8.99 5.78
CA GLY A 84 4.80 8.27 6.41
C GLY A 84 4.60 8.08 7.91
N VAL A 85 4.19 9.14 8.62
CA VAL A 85 3.84 9.06 10.05
C VAL A 85 2.66 8.13 10.27
N GLN A 86 1.62 8.21 9.45
CA GLN A 86 0.45 7.33 9.56
C GLN A 86 0.81 5.85 9.37
N HIS A 87 1.71 5.52 8.43
CA HIS A 87 2.23 4.16 8.27
C HIS A 87 3.09 3.74 9.48
N GLY A 88 3.89 4.65 10.03
CA GLY A 88 4.68 4.39 11.24
C GLY A 88 3.82 4.14 12.49
N VAL A 89 2.69 4.82 12.62
CA VAL A 89 1.70 4.57 13.69
C VAL A 89 1.10 3.18 13.54
N LEU A 90 0.76 2.76 12.32
CA LEU A 90 0.24 1.41 12.06
C LEU A 90 1.26 0.32 12.43
N ALA A 91 2.56 0.59 12.31
CA ALA A 91 3.60 -0.34 12.77
C ALA A 91 3.62 -0.50 14.30
N ARG A 92 3.04 0.40 15.09
CA ARG A 92 2.95 0.23 16.56
C ARG A 92 1.94 -0.85 16.97
N ASP A 93 1.03 -1.23 16.09
CA ASP A 93 0.05 -2.29 16.36
C ASP A 93 0.68 -3.70 16.33
N LEU A 94 1.94 -3.83 15.93
CA LEU A 94 2.70 -5.08 15.95
C LEU A 94 2.93 -5.53 17.41
N ARG A 95 2.32 -6.67 17.77
CA ARG A 95 2.36 -7.22 19.14
C ARG A 95 3.36 -8.37 19.24
N GLY A 96 4.54 -8.06 19.77
CA GLY A 96 5.54 -9.06 20.16
C GLY A 96 6.88 -8.88 19.45
N TRP A 97 7.95 -9.34 20.11
CA TRP A 97 9.33 -9.21 19.62
C TRP A 97 9.55 -9.81 18.23
N GLN A 98 8.79 -10.86 17.87
CA GLN A 98 8.91 -11.52 16.58
C GLN A 98 8.37 -10.66 15.44
N ASP A 99 7.16 -10.13 15.60
CA ASP A 99 6.52 -9.32 14.57
C ASP A 99 7.25 -7.99 14.37
N ILE A 100 7.73 -7.40 15.47
CA ILE A 100 8.60 -6.21 15.43
C ILE A 100 9.92 -6.54 14.72
N SER A 101 10.56 -7.68 15.01
CA SER A 101 11.81 -8.07 14.35
C SER A 101 11.63 -8.27 12.84
N VAL A 102 10.51 -8.85 12.41
CA VAL A 102 10.20 -9.04 10.98
C VAL A 102 9.95 -7.69 10.30
N ALA A 103 9.19 -6.79 10.93
CA ALA A 103 8.94 -5.45 10.41
C ALA A 103 10.22 -4.62 10.28
N VAL A 104 11.07 -4.63 11.32
CA VAL A 104 12.37 -3.92 11.33
C VAL A 104 13.32 -4.52 10.30
N ALA A 105 13.39 -5.85 10.18
CA ALA A 105 14.22 -6.50 9.16
C ALA A 105 13.75 -6.14 7.74
N THR A 106 12.44 -6.19 7.49
CA THR A 106 11.85 -5.83 6.18
C THR A 106 12.14 -4.37 5.83
N ALA A 107 11.95 -3.45 6.78
CA ALA A 107 12.22 -2.03 6.59
C ALA A 107 13.71 -1.74 6.40
N GLY A 108 14.57 -2.33 7.23
CA GLY A 108 16.02 -2.14 7.17
C GLY A 108 16.63 -2.66 5.87
N VAL A 109 16.28 -3.90 5.48
CA VAL A 109 16.75 -4.49 4.22
C VAL A 109 16.20 -3.72 3.02
N GLY A 110 14.91 -3.35 3.05
CA GLY A 110 14.30 -2.54 1.99
C GLY A 110 15.01 -1.18 1.82
N PHE A 111 15.40 -0.53 2.92
CA PHE A 111 16.12 0.74 2.91
C PHE A 111 17.55 0.60 2.36
N VAL A 112 18.29 -0.40 2.83
CA VAL A 112 19.69 -0.62 2.39
C VAL A 112 19.75 -1.02 0.92
N THR A 113 18.89 -1.94 0.49
CA THR A 113 18.90 -2.45 -0.89
C THR A 113 18.17 -1.53 -1.87
N ARG A 114 17.44 -0.50 -1.38
CA ARG A 114 16.53 0.36 -2.15
C ARG A 114 15.51 -0.42 -2.99
N ASN A 115 15.26 -1.68 -2.62
CA ASN A 115 14.37 -2.58 -3.32
C ASN A 115 13.45 -3.23 -2.30
N LEU A 116 12.19 -2.79 -2.31
CA LEU A 116 11.17 -3.28 -1.39
C LEU A 116 10.88 -4.77 -1.59
N ALA A 117 11.07 -5.31 -2.79
CA ALA A 117 10.84 -6.74 -3.05
C ALA A 117 11.83 -7.62 -2.27
N ILE A 118 13.10 -7.20 -2.20
CA ILE A 118 14.14 -7.93 -1.45
C ILE A 118 13.89 -7.81 0.05
N GLY A 119 13.51 -6.62 0.53
CA GLY A 119 13.12 -6.40 1.91
C GLY A 119 11.95 -7.32 2.33
N PHE A 120 10.90 -7.36 1.51
CA PHE A 120 9.73 -8.21 1.76
C PHE A 120 10.06 -9.71 1.73
N GLY A 121 10.87 -10.15 0.75
CA GLY A 121 11.33 -11.54 0.68
C GLY A 121 12.13 -11.96 1.91
N CYS A 122 13.02 -11.08 2.40
CA CYS A 122 13.79 -11.30 3.63
C CYS A 122 12.87 -11.43 4.85
N GLY A 123 11.89 -10.52 4.99
CA GLY A 123 10.90 -10.55 6.06
C GLY A 123 10.09 -11.84 6.10
N ILE A 124 9.61 -12.32 4.95
CA ILE A 124 8.90 -13.61 4.83
C ILE A 124 9.80 -14.75 5.31
N THR A 125 11.04 -14.78 4.82
CA THR A 125 11.99 -15.86 5.14
C THR A 125 12.27 -15.91 6.64
N LEU A 126 12.46 -14.74 7.26
CA LEU A 126 12.64 -14.62 8.70
C LEU A 126 11.41 -15.08 9.49
N HIS A 127 10.20 -14.68 9.06
CA HIS A 127 8.95 -15.09 9.71
C HIS A 127 8.77 -16.61 9.71
N TYR A 128 8.94 -17.27 8.56
CA TYR A 128 8.84 -18.72 8.45
C TYR A 128 9.95 -19.45 9.22
N GLY A 129 11.19 -18.94 9.19
CA GLY A 129 12.30 -19.48 9.95
C GLY A 129 12.05 -19.47 11.46
N LEU A 130 11.58 -18.33 12.00
CA LEU A 130 11.22 -18.23 13.40
C LEU A 130 10.07 -19.17 13.79
N ARG A 131 9.08 -19.33 12.91
CA ARG A 131 7.95 -20.24 13.15
C ARG A 131 8.40 -21.71 13.17
N LEU A 132 9.28 -22.11 12.25
CA LEU A 132 9.80 -23.48 12.16
C LEU A 132 10.63 -23.84 13.40
N VAL A 133 11.49 -22.93 13.85
CA VAL A 133 12.32 -23.14 15.05
C VAL A 133 11.47 -23.27 16.32
N ARG A 134 10.36 -22.53 16.42
CA ARG A 134 9.41 -22.67 17.54
C ARG A 134 8.70 -24.02 17.50
N TRP A 135 8.23 -24.44 16.33
CA TRP A 135 7.57 -25.73 16.17
C TRP A 135 8.51 -26.89 16.48
N ALA A 136 9.77 -26.81 16.05
CA ALA A 136 10.80 -27.75 16.45
C ALA A 136 10.96 -27.76 17.98
N ARG A 137 11.20 -26.61 18.63
CA ARG A 137 11.34 -26.56 20.10
C ARG A 137 10.12 -27.08 20.87
N ALA A 138 8.91 -26.80 20.41
CA ALA A 138 7.68 -27.32 21.01
C ALA A 138 7.54 -28.83 20.88
N ARG A 139 8.02 -29.40 19.77
CA ARG A 139 8.00 -30.84 19.53
C ARG A 139 9.05 -31.59 20.37
N TRP A 140 10.21 -30.97 20.61
CA TRP A 140 11.24 -31.53 21.48
C TRP A 140 10.85 -31.54 22.96
N THR A 141 10.11 -30.53 23.43
CA THR A 141 9.63 -30.44 24.82
C THR A 141 8.45 -31.35 25.11
N ALA A 142 7.70 -31.80 24.11
CA ALA A 142 6.61 -32.78 24.26
C ALA A 142 7.10 -34.24 24.25
N MET A 143 8.38 -34.47 23.98
CA MET A 143 8.98 -35.82 23.85
C MET A 143 9.95 -36.16 24.99
N SER A 144 10.14 -35.24 25.95
CA SER A 144 10.84 -35.41 27.22
C SER A 144 9.84 -35.49 28.36
#